data_AF-A0A1S9AYF5-F1
#
_entry.id   AF-A0A1S9AYF5-F1
#
_cell.length_a   1.000
_cell.length_b   1.000
_cell.length_c   1.000
_cell.angle_alpha   90.00
_cell.angle_beta   90.00
_cell.angle_gamma   90.00
#
_symmetry.space_group_name_H-M   'P 1'
#
loop_
_entity.id
_entity.type
_entity.pdbx_description
1 polymer ?
#
loop_
_entity_poly.entity_id
_entity_poly.type
_entity_poly.pdbx_seq_one_letter_code
_entity_poly.pdbx_strand_id
1 'polypeptide(L)'
;MKTIHRLASLLMFLLAALLVALPFAVAFAQKPVKTDVVPLFDKVPVPPTAFNAALKRPAAFAELDKQLNQLAVGIGSGRTAEQQRDEQAQLHMGRQAQAAGLDKMTDQQKLAYMQQHGAGTPGYNGQAVQLAQQMQDPAFQARFARMSDAEKARFMQAQMTPAGSAQQRMAADPAVQAAQADFMQQMRSPAFRTAWEKKSEAEQDAYMQQFMRKHGVSEARMQAIGGNQHPAKLAPLVATPALEASSKMAEAFNAEMSGNIFTRVQQQLQTELEALKEQEHAQARQLPEGREGDCAGQRKIYDHGHQFTKRRLDLLTKYLPQLNTAWNTQKTLLKARVAPFQAELAKIHYGDDIQRPEEKNFLSTLAGGQQLMLGQVQQLLGYSSAIYDLNKEYFDLKTAYDQPFKCEELVCFPLYARVALPNGREVSISKVRPGDVVLGYDAQTGRVVPTRVVRLDIHDDKAYPLVQLTIGAPQVYAGLLPAGGHAYKPATELTMTPNHPILTRDGQQLRADELRPSDDVLQLSAQTAVETTHLSDRQAAGTAPIVYNLRTETGNYFVGGLLVGSK
;
A
#
# COMPACT_ATOMS: atom_id res chain seq x y z
N MET A 1 29.08 9.25 53.54
CA MET A 1 28.84 7.80 53.68
C MET A 1 27.37 7.43 53.93
N LYS A 2 26.63 8.09 54.86
CA LYS A 2 25.22 7.74 55.15
C LYS A 2 24.23 7.91 53.97
N THR A 3 24.49 8.84 53.05
CA THR A 3 23.67 9.09 51.85
C THR A 3 23.82 8.01 50.78
N ILE A 4 25.04 7.52 50.56
CA ILE A 4 25.34 6.45 49.59
C ILE A 4 24.68 5.14 50.00
N HIS A 5 24.65 4.84 51.31
CA HIS A 5 24.02 3.62 51.83
C HIS A 5 22.49 3.62 51.69
N ARG A 6 21.85 4.79 51.83
CA ARG A 6 20.40 4.95 51.61
C ARG A 6 20.01 4.80 50.15
N LEU A 7 20.83 5.32 49.23
CA LEU A 7 20.64 5.16 47.78
C LEU A 7 20.80 3.70 47.33
N ALA A 8 21.81 2.99 47.84
CA ALA A 8 22.00 1.57 47.56
C ALA A 8 20.84 0.71 48.11
N SER A 9 20.32 1.03 49.30
CA SER A 9 19.18 0.32 49.91
C SER A 9 17.88 0.58 49.15
N LEU A 10 17.65 1.81 48.68
CA LEU A 10 16.49 2.15 47.85
C LEU A 10 16.52 1.44 46.49
N LEU A 11 17.69 1.38 45.84
CA LEU A 11 17.87 0.69 44.57
C LEU A 11 17.64 -0.83 44.73
N MET A 12 18.18 -1.44 45.79
CA MET A 12 17.97 -2.85 46.10
C MET A 12 16.50 -3.17 46.41
N PHE A 13 15.80 -2.26 47.11
CA PHE A 13 14.37 -2.41 47.36
C PHE A 13 13.54 -2.30 46.08
N LEU A 14 13.87 -1.35 45.20
CA LEU A 14 13.22 -1.22 43.89
C LEU A 14 13.49 -2.44 43.00
N LEU A 15 14.70 -2.99 43.01
CA LEU A 15 15.06 -4.22 42.29
C LEU A 15 14.31 -5.45 42.84
N ALA A 16 14.22 -5.58 44.17
CA ALA A 16 13.45 -6.65 44.80
C ALA A 16 11.95 -6.51 44.52
N ALA A 17 11.39 -5.29 44.58
CA ALA A 17 10.01 -5.02 44.21
C ALA A 17 9.75 -5.31 42.73
N LEU A 18 10.70 -5.00 41.83
CA LEU A 18 10.61 -5.33 40.41
C LEU A 18 10.63 -6.85 40.19
N LEU A 19 11.53 -7.57 40.86
CA LEU A 19 11.66 -9.03 40.77
C LEU A 19 10.45 -9.78 41.34
N VAL A 20 9.77 -9.22 42.34
CA VAL A 20 8.51 -9.78 42.89
C VAL A 20 7.32 -9.38 42.02
N ALA A 21 7.26 -8.14 41.51
CA ALA A 21 6.13 -7.67 40.70
C ALA A 21 6.14 -8.23 39.27
N LEU A 22 7.31 -8.49 38.68
CA LEU A 22 7.46 -9.04 37.33
C LEU A 22 6.71 -10.38 37.11
N PRO A 23 6.85 -11.42 37.96
CA PRO A 23 6.11 -12.66 37.77
C PRO A 23 4.59 -12.48 37.93
N PHE A 24 4.12 -11.57 38.79
CA PHE A 24 2.69 -11.26 38.87
C PHE A 24 2.21 -10.47 37.64
N ALA A 25 2.97 -9.51 37.14
CA ALA A 25 2.65 -8.77 35.92
C ALA A 25 2.60 -9.69 34.68
N VAL A 26 3.48 -10.70 34.61
CA VAL A 26 3.47 -11.71 33.54
C VAL A 26 2.30 -12.69 33.68
N ALA A 27 1.90 -13.05 34.91
CA ALA A 27 0.74 -13.93 35.16
C ALA A 27 -0.62 -13.26 34.86
N PHE A 28 -0.73 -11.94 35.03
CA PHE A 28 -1.95 -11.19 34.67
C PHE A 28 -1.99 -10.75 33.19
N ALA A 29 -0.87 -10.79 32.46
CA ALA A 29 -0.78 -10.31 31.07
C ALA A 29 -1.20 -11.33 30.00
N GLN A 30 -1.49 -12.59 30.35
CA GLN A 30 -1.77 -13.65 29.37
C GLN A 30 -3.25 -14.06 29.26
N LYS A 31 -4.19 -13.21 29.67
CA LYS A 31 -5.59 -13.42 29.24
C LYS A 31 -5.71 -12.94 27.80
N PRO A 32 -5.90 -13.81 26.79
CA PRO A 32 -6.18 -13.36 25.43
C PRO A 32 -7.33 -12.37 25.50
N VAL A 33 -7.09 -11.14 25.04
CA VAL A 33 -8.03 -10.04 25.20
C VAL A 33 -9.24 -10.35 24.32
N LYS A 34 -10.28 -10.91 24.95
CA LYS A 34 -11.58 -11.10 24.35
C LYS A 34 -12.18 -9.73 24.08
N THR A 35 -11.91 -9.25 22.88
CA THR A 35 -12.39 -7.96 22.42
C THR A 35 -13.66 -8.19 21.62
N ASP A 36 -14.70 -7.42 21.92
CA ASP A 36 -15.85 -7.32 21.04
C ASP A 36 -15.47 -6.49 19.81
N VAL A 37 -15.37 -7.15 18.66
CA VAL A 37 -14.97 -6.51 17.38
C VAL A 37 -16.17 -5.86 16.70
N VAL A 38 -17.41 -6.24 17.03
CA VAL A 38 -18.62 -5.74 16.36
C VAL A 38 -18.76 -4.21 16.44
N PRO A 39 -18.52 -3.54 17.59
CA PRO A 39 -18.55 -2.09 17.68
C PRO A 39 -17.50 -1.37 16.81
N LEU A 40 -16.40 -2.05 16.43
CA LEU A 40 -15.36 -1.43 15.61
C LEU A 40 -15.81 -1.19 14.17
N PHE A 41 -16.76 -1.99 13.65
CA PHE A 41 -17.38 -1.73 12.35
C PHE A 41 -18.14 -0.40 12.32
N ASP A 42 -18.68 0.04 13.46
CA ASP A 42 -19.39 1.31 13.58
C ASP A 42 -18.45 2.50 13.77
N LYS A 43 -17.20 2.25 14.17
CA LYS A 43 -16.15 3.27 14.23
C LYS A 43 -15.50 3.55 12.87
N VAL A 44 -15.66 2.67 11.88
CA VAL A 44 -15.14 2.93 10.54
C VAL A 44 -15.83 4.19 9.98
N PRO A 45 -15.07 5.25 9.64
CA PRO A 45 -15.65 6.48 9.12
C PRO A 45 -16.51 6.20 7.89
N VAL A 46 -17.72 6.75 7.84
CA VAL A 46 -18.61 6.61 6.69
C VAL A 46 -18.02 7.42 5.53
N PRO A 47 -17.84 6.83 4.34
CA PRO A 47 -17.35 7.57 3.19
C PRO A 47 -18.35 8.65 2.74
N PRO A 48 -17.90 9.71 2.06
CA PRO A 48 -18.82 10.71 1.53
C PRO A 48 -19.81 10.12 0.53
N THR A 49 -21.06 10.57 0.61
CA THR A 49 -22.12 10.22 -0.34
C THR A 49 -22.15 11.12 -1.58
N ALA A 50 -21.47 12.27 -1.51
CA ALA A 50 -21.32 13.25 -2.58
C ALA A 50 -19.98 13.96 -2.45
N PHE A 51 -19.45 14.48 -3.56
CA PHE A 51 -18.23 15.27 -3.54
C PHE A 51 -18.42 16.57 -2.74
N ASN A 52 -17.52 16.85 -1.80
CA ASN A 52 -17.52 18.05 -0.98
C ASN A 52 -16.10 18.58 -0.73
N ALA A 53 -15.83 19.84 -1.11
CA ALA A 53 -14.52 20.47 -1.00
C ALA A 53 -14.11 20.74 0.45
N ALA A 54 -15.07 20.93 1.34
CA ALA A 54 -14.82 21.15 2.77
C ALA A 54 -14.52 19.84 3.51
N LEU A 55 -14.79 18.69 2.89
CA LEU A 55 -14.60 17.40 3.51
C LEU A 55 -13.11 17.05 3.59
N LYS A 56 -12.60 16.94 4.81
CA LYS A 56 -11.25 16.44 5.10
C LYS A 56 -11.33 14.99 5.56
N ARG A 57 -10.25 14.24 5.36
CA ARG A 57 -10.11 12.89 5.92
C ARG A 57 -10.21 12.98 7.46
N PRO A 58 -11.17 12.28 8.11
CA PRO A 58 -11.32 12.28 9.56
C PRO A 58 -10.09 11.73 10.29
N ALA A 59 -9.73 12.33 11.43
CA ALA A 59 -8.67 11.81 12.30
C ALA A 59 -8.96 10.39 12.83
N ALA A 60 -10.24 10.00 12.86
CA ALA A 60 -10.71 8.67 13.26
C ALA A 60 -10.11 7.53 12.44
N PHE A 61 -9.64 7.78 11.21
CA PHE A 61 -8.90 6.77 10.43
C PHE A 61 -7.64 6.31 11.14
N ALA A 62 -6.77 7.25 11.53
CA ALA A 62 -5.50 6.94 12.18
C ALA A 62 -5.71 6.35 13.58
N GLU A 63 -6.71 6.84 14.32
CA GLU A 63 -7.02 6.30 15.65
C GLU A 63 -7.56 4.88 15.57
N LEU A 64 -8.46 4.59 14.63
CA LEU A 64 -8.98 3.24 14.46
C LEU A 64 -7.91 2.27 13.96
N ASP A 65 -7.08 2.68 13.00
CA ASP A 65 -5.95 1.87 12.52
C ASP A 65 -4.99 1.50 13.65
N LYS A 66 -4.62 2.50 14.48
CA LYS A 66 -3.83 2.26 15.70
C LYS A 66 -4.53 1.31 16.66
N GLN A 67 -5.83 1.48 16.90
CA GLN A 67 -6.62 0.59 17.76
C GLN A 67 -6.61 -0.84 17.21
N LEU A 68 -6.83 -1.04 15.91
CA LEU A 68 -6.83 -2.35 15.25
C LEU A 68 -5.45 -3.02 15.35
N ASN A 69 -4.37 -2.27 15.14
CA ASN A 69 -3.01 -2.78 15.27
C ASN A 69 -2.69 -3.21 16.71
N GLN A 70 -3.10 -2.41 17.71
CA GLN A 70 -2.93 -2.77 19.12
C GLN A 70 -3.72 -4.03 19.49
N LEU A 71 -4.96 -4.17 19.00
CA LEU A 71 -5.77 -5.36 19.21
C LEU A 71 -5.18 -6.59 18.50
N ALA A 72 -4.70 -6.44 17.27
CA ALA A 72 -4.06 -7.52 16.53
C ALA A 72 -2.81 -8.04 17.26
N VAL A 73 -1.99 -7.12 17.80
CA VAL A 73 -0.85 -7.47 18.67
C VAL A 73 -1.34 -8.17 19.94
N GLY A 74 -2.36 -7.64 20.63
CA GLY A 74 -2.90 -8.24 21.85
C GLY A 74 -3.46 -9.65 21.65
N ILE A 75 -4.16 -9.89 20.55
CA ILE A 75 -4.68 -11.22 20.18
C ILE A 75 -3.55 -12.15 19.77
N GLY A 76 -2.57 -11.67 19.01
CA GLY A 76 -1.37 -12.42 18.63
C GLY A 76 -0.48 -12.77 19.83
N SER A 77 -0.35 -11.87 20.80
CA SER A 77 0.38 -12.10 22.05
C SER A 77 -0.39 -12.99 23.03
N GLY A 78 -1.71 -13.13 22.85
CA GLY A 78 -2.56 -14.07 23.59
C GLY A 78 -2.38 -15.54 23.18
N ARG A 79 -1.53 -15.84 22.18
CA ARG A 79 -0.97 -17.17 21.99
C ARG A 79 -0.30 -17.58 23.30
N THR A 80 -0.66 -18.74 23.85
CA THR A 80 -0.12 -19.19 25.14
C THR A 80 1.41 -19.15 25.10
N ALA A 81 2.08 -18.97 26.25
CA ALA A 81 3.54 -19.10 26.33
C ALA A 81 4.04 -20.42 25.72
N GLU A 82 3.20 -21.45 25.69
CA GLU A 82 3.42 -22.71 25.00
C GLU A 82 3.39 -22.57 23.47
N GLN A 83 2.38 -21.93 22.89
CA GLN A 83 2.33 -21.65 21.45
C GLN A 83 3.43 -20.71 20.98
N GLN A 84 3.77 -19.67 21.75
CA GLN A 84 4.91 -18.81 21.44
C GLN A 84 6.23 -19.58 21.53
N ARG A 85 6.37 -20.50 22.50
CA ARG A 85 7.54 -21.39 22.58
C ARG A 85 7.59 -22.34 21.39
N ASP A 86 6.47 -22.89 20.96
CA ASP A 86 6.40 -23.80 19.79
C ASP A 86 6.74 -23.08 18.49
N GLU A 87 6.20 -21.87 18.27
CA GLU A 87 6.51 -21.03 17.11
C GLU A 87 7.96 -20.55 17.14
N GLN A 88 8.47 -20.13 18.29
CA GLN A 88 9.89 -19.80 18.46
C GLN A 88 10.77 -21.03 18.26
N ALA A 89 10.36 -22.22 18.70
CA ALA A 89 11.07 -23.47 18.47
C ALA A 89 11.08 -23.82 16.98
N GLN A 90 9.97 -23.63 16.26
CA GLN A 90 9.91 -23.80 14.81
C GLN A 90 10.79 -22.79 14.06
N LEU A 91 10.75 -21.50 14.42
CA LEU A 91 11.60 -20.46 13.81
C LEU A 91 13.08 -20.66 14.14
N HIS A 92 13.38 -21.11 15.36
CA HIS A 92 14.74 -21.47 15.78
C HIS A 92 15.23 -22.69 14.99
N MET A 93 14.40 -23.73 14.84
CA MET A 93 14.71 -24.89 14.02
C MET A 93 14.91 -24.49 12.54
N GLY A 94 14.05 -23.64 11.98
CA GLY A 94 14.18 -23.15 10.61
C GLY A 94 15.51 -22.41 10.38
N ARG A 95 15.90 -21.57 11.34
CA ARG A 95 17.22 -20.89 11.32
C ARG A 95 18.38 -21.86 11.50
N GLN A 96 18.26 -22.85 12.38
CA GLN A 96 19.28 -23.90 12.56
C GLN A 96 19.42 -24.77 11.31
N ALA A 97 18.31 -25.12 10.66
CA ALA A 97 18.30 -25.87 9.42
C ALA A 97 18.94 -25.05 8.29
N GLN A 98 18.58 -23.78 8.16
CA GLN A 98 19.18 -22.89 7.18
C GLN A 98 20.68 -22.67 7.43
N ALA A 99 21.10 -22.49 8.69
CA ALA A 99 22.51 -22.36 9.07
C ALA A 99 23.30 -23.65 8.84
N ALA A 100 22.66 -24.82 9.00
CA ALA A 100 23.24 -26.12 8.65
C ALA A 100 23.34 -26.34 7.13
N GLY A 101 22.79 -25.44 6.31
CA GLY A 101 22.75 -25.60 4.85
C GLY A 101 21.81 -26.72 4.43
N LEU A 102 20.67 -26.90 5.12
CA LEU A 102 19.68 -27.94 4.83
C LEU A 102 19.18 -27.88 3.37
N ASP A 103 19.18 -26.69 2.76
CA ASP A 103 18.90 -26.46 1.33
C ASP A 103 19.91 -27.13 0.40
N LYS A 104 21.16 -27.30 0.86
CA LYS A 104 22.27 -27.92 0.11
C LYS A 104 22.50 -29.39 0.44
N MET A 105 21.79 -29.92 1.45
CA MET A 105 21.87 -31.32 1.84
C MET A 105 21.17 -32.24 0.83
N THR A 106 21.73 -33.44 0.63
CA THR A 106 21.03 -34.53 -0.05
C THR A 106 19.81 -34.98 0.76
N ASP A 107 18.84 -35.66 0.13
CA ASP A 107 17.65 -36.13 0.84
C ASP A 107 17.98 -37.10 1.99
N GLN A 108 19.05 -37.88 1.86
CA GLN A 108 19.56 -38.74 2.92
C GLN A 108 20.14 -37.94 4.10
N GLN A 109 20.86 -36.85 3.81
CA GLN A 109 21.38 -35.93 4.83
C GLN A 109 20.26 -35.14 5.52
N LYS A 110 19.25 -34.67 4.77
CA LYS A 110 18.05 -34.02 5.33
C LYS A 110 17.30 -34.96 6.27
N LEU A 111 17.14 -36.22 5.88
CA LEU A 111 16.48 -37.22 6.70
C LEU A 111 17.26 -37.51 7.98
N ALA A 112 18.58 -37.69 7.90
CA ALA A 112 19.44 -37.86 9.06
C ALA A 112 19.40 -36.64 10.00
N TYR A 113 19.40 -35.43 9.43
CA TYR A 113 19.23 -34.18 10.18
C TYR A 113 17.89 -34.14 10.92
N MET A 114 16.79 -34.51 10.24
CA MET A 114 15.47 -34.60 10.87
C MET A 114 15.41 -35.69 11.95
N GLN A 115 16.08 -36.83 11.79
CA GLN A 115 16.15 -37.87 12.83
C GLN A 115 16.91 -37.39 14.07
N GLN A 116 18.02 -36.68 13.86
CA GLN A 116 18.89 -36.20 14.93
C GLN A 116 18.30 -34.99 15.68
N HIS A 117 17.59 -34.10 14.98
CA HIS A 117 17.14 -32.83 15.54
C HIS A 117 15.62 -32.66 15.61
N GLY A 118 14.84 -33.56 15.02
CA GLY A 118 13.38 -33.46 14.96
C GLY A 118 12.65 -33.97 16.21
N ALA A 119 13.29 -34.75 17.09
CA ALA A 119 12.63 -35.40 18.23
C ALA A 119 12.01 -34.45 19.30
N GLY A 120 12.10 -33.13 19.12
CA GLY A 120 11.45 -32.12 19.96
C GLY A 120 10.69 -31.05 19.18
N THR A 121 10.46 -31.23 17.87
CA THR A 121 9.78 -30.22 17.05
C THR A 121 8.30 -30.54 16.89
N PRO A 122 7.40 -29.55 17.09
CA PRO A 122 5.97 -29.75 16.86
C PRO A 122 5.71 -30.26 15.44
N GLY A 123 5.04 -31.42 15.33
CA GLY A 123 4.77 -32.08 14.05
C GLY A 123 5.80 -33.14 13.61
N TYR A 124 6.88 -33.36 14.36
CA TYR A 124 7.77 -34.49 14.10
C TYR A 124 7.07 -35.82 14.36
N ASN A 125 7.03 -36.66 13.33
CA ASN A 125 6.57 -38.03 13.44
C ASN A 125 7.73 -38.97 13.11
N GLY A 126 8.32 -39.57 14.14
CA GLY A 126 9.44 -40.51 13.99
C GLY A 126 9.11 -41.70 13.09
N GLN A 127 7.85 -42.14 13.04
CA GLN A 127 7.42 -43.21 12.14
C GLN A 127 7.40 -42.75 10.68
N ALA A 128 6.95 -41.52 10.40
CA ALA A 128 7.01 -40.94 9.07
C ALA A 128 8.46 -40.80 8.56
N VAL A 129 9.39 -40.45 9.46
CA VAL A 129 10.80 -40.34 9.16
C VAL A 129 11.45 -41.72 8.96
N GLN A 130 11.08 -42.73 9.73
CA GLN A 130 11.49 -44.13 9.50
C GLN A 130 10.96 -44.67 8.18
N LEU A 131 9.71 -44.37 7.83
CA LEU A 131 9.11 -44.76 6.56
C LEU A 131 9.84 -44.09 5.38
N ALA A 132 10.11 -42.79 5.49
CA ALA A 132 10.89 -42.08 4.48
C ALA A 132 12.32 -42.68 4.32
N GLN A 133 12.90 -43.22 5.39
CA GLN A 133 14.17 -43.94 5.32
C GLN A 133 14.04 -45.29 4.62
N GLN A 134 12.98 -46.06 4.93
CA GLN A 134 12.69 -47.31 4.23
C GLN A 134 12.43 -47.09 2.74
N MET A 135 11.77 -45.99 2.38
CA MET A 135 11.56 -45.59 0.98
C MET A 135 12.86 -45.27 0.24
N GLN A 136 14.01 -45.09 0.91
CA GLN A 136 15.31 -44.94 0.25
C GLN A 136 16.00 -46.27 -0.05
N ASP A 137 15.52 -47.40 0.52
CA ASP A 137 16.06 -48.74 0.24
C ASP A 137 15.49 -49.29 -1.09
N PRO A 138 16.34 -49.57 -2.11
CA PRO A 138 15.89 -50.10 -3.40
C PRO A 138 15.12 -51.41 -3.29
N ALA A 139 15.45 -52.27 -2.32
CA ALA A 139 14.75 -53.54 -2.11
C ALA A 139 13.34 -53.29 -1.56
N PHE A 140 13.20 -52.32 -0.66
CA PHE A 140 11.92 -51.89 -0.15
C PHE A 140 11.08 -51.20 -1.23
N GLN A 141 11.67 -50.30 -2.02
CA GLN A 141 10.98 -49.67 -3.16
C GLN A 141 10.46 -50.71 -4.15
N ALA A 142 11.28 -51.69 -4.52
CA ALA A 142 10.88 -52.77 -5.42
C ALA A 142 9.73 -53.61 -4.84
N ARG A 143 9.75 -53.87 -3.53
CA ARG A 143 8.66 -54.57 -2.83
C ARG A 143 7.40 -53.71 -2.75
N PHE A 144 7.52 -52.44 -2.39
CA PHE A 144 6.41 -51.49 -2.28
C PHE A 144 5.76 -51.23 -3.65
N ALA A 145 6.55 -51.16 -4.72
CA ALA A 145 6.06 -51.03 -6.09
C ALA A 145 5.23 -52.25 -6.56
N ARG A 146 5.56 -53.46 -6.08
CA ARG A 146 4.83 -54.71 -6.36
C ARG A 146 3.54 -54.86 -5.55
N MET A 147 3.33 -54.04 -4.52
CA MET A 147 2.07 -54.03 -3.76
C MET A 147 0.95 -53.41 -4.59
N SER A 148 -0.24 -54.01 -4.52
CA SER A 148 -1.48 -53.38 -4.99
C SER A 148 -1.79 -52.11 -4.21
N ASP A 149 -2.64 -51.23 -4.75
CA ASP A 149 -3.01 -49.98 -4.06
C ASP A 149 -3.66 -50.23 -2.70
N ALA A 150 -4.42 -51.33 -2.56
CA ALA A 150 -4.99 -51.75 -1.29
C ALA A 150 -3.92 -52.18 -0.27
N GLU A 151 -2.89 -52.89 -0.71
CA GLU A 151 -1.76 -53.28 0.13
C GLU A 151 -0.89 -52.08 0.52
N LYS A 152 -0.66 -51.13 -0.40
CA LYS A 152 0.03 -49.86 -0.10
C LYS A 152 -0.73 -49.04 0.93
N ALA A 153 -2.04 -48.86 0.76
CA ALA A 153 -2.87 -48.13 1.71
C ALA A 153 -2.82 -48.77 3.11
N ARG A 154 -2.93 -50.11 3.19
CA ARG A 154 -2.80 -50.85 4.46
C ARG A 154 -1.42 -50.69 5.09
N PHE A 155 -0.37 -50.82 4.28
CA PHE A 155 1.00 -50.66 4.75
C PHE A 155 1.27 -49.25 5.29
N MET A 156 0.85 -48.22 4.55
CA MET A 156 0.97 -46.81 4.96
C MET A 156 0.16 -46.53 6.23
N GLN A 157 -1.07 -47.03 6.31
CA GLN A 157 -1.91 -46.88 7.49
C GLN A 157 -1.28 -47.53 8.72
N ALA A 158 -0.73 -48.75 8.58
CA ALA A 158 -0.07 -49.46 9.67
C ALA A 158 1.22 -48.76 10.15
N GLN A 159 1.98 -48.15 9.25
CA GLN A 159 3.19 -47.38 9.56
C GLN A 159 2.90 -46.05 10.25
N MET A 160 1.83 -45.36 9.85
CA MET A 160 1.49 -44.03 10.38
C MET A 160 0.70 -44.07 11.68
N THR A 161 0.13 -45.21 12.06
CA THR A 161 -0.54 -45.39 13.35
C THR A 161 0.47 -45.64 14.47
N PRO A 162 0.40 -44.92 15.60
CA PRO A 162 1.27 -45.16 16.75
C PRO A 162 1.17 -46.60 17.24
N ALA A 163 2.30 -47.21 17.56
CA ALA A 163 2.36 -48.57 18.08
C ALA A 163 1.51 -48.72 19.36
N GLY A 164 0.62 -49.72 19.43
CA GLY A 164 -0.30 -49.98 20.54
C GLY A 164 -1.58 -49.14 20.54
N SER A 165 -1.73 -48.17 19.63
CA SER A 165 -2.94 -47.35 19.55
C SER A 165 -4.18 -48.19 19.21
N ALA A 166 -5.36 -47.70 19.61
CA ALA A 166 -6.63 -48.29 19.21
C ALA A 166 -6.76 -48.33 17.67
N GLN A 167 -6.29 -47.30 16.95
CA GLN A 167 -6.22 -47.30 15.48
C GLN A 167 -5.35 -48.43 14.93
N GLN A 168 -4.18 -48.71 15.50
CA GLN A 168 -3.34 -49.80 15.02
C GLN A 168 -4.01 -51.17 15.27
N ARG A 169 -4.63 -51.35 16.44
CA ARG A 169 -5.36 -52.58 16.78
C ARG A 169 -6.59 -52.78 15.89
N MET A 170 -7.32 -51.70 15.58
CA MET A 170 -8.42 -51.71 14.59
C MET A 170 -7.91 -52.05 13.20
N ALA A 171 -6.80 -51.43 12.77
CA ALA A 171 -6.20 -51.70 11.48
C ALA A 171 -5.63 -53.12 11.37
N ALA A 172 -5.29 -53.77 12.49
CA ALA A 172 -4.80 -55.14 12.54
C ALA A 172 -5.92 -56.20 12.72
N ASP A 173 -7.13 -55.81 13.10
CA ASP A 173 -8.25 -56.75 13.31
C ASP A 173 -8.88 -57.16 11.95
N PRO A 174 -8.90 -58.46 11.61
CA PRO A 174 -9.41 -58.94 10.32
C PRO A 174 -10.89 -58.59 10.06
N ALA A 175 -11.72 -58.53 11.11
CA ALA A 175 -13.15 -58.21 11.00
C ALA A 175 -13.35 -56.73 10.69
N VAL A 176 -12.55 -55.86 11.31
CA VAL A 176 -12.55 -54.42 11.01
C VAL A 176 -12.03 -54.16 9.59
N GLN A 177 -10.97 -54.86 9.16
CA GLN A 177 -10.47 -54.77 7.79
C GLN A 177 -11.51 -55.23 6.75
N ALA A 178 -12.22 -56.33 7.03
CA ALA A 178 -13.28 -56.85 6.15
C ALA A 178 -14.44 -55.86 6.03
N ALA A 179 -14.86 -55.27 7.16
CA ALA A 179 -15.88 -54.22 7.18
C ALA A 179 -15.43 -53.02 6.34
N GLN A 180 -14.24 -52.47 6.60
CA GLN A 180 -13.74 -51.31 5.87
C GLN A 180 -13.65 -51.58 4.35
N ALA A 181 -13.19 -52.77 3.96
CA ALA A 181 -13.09 -53.15 2.56
C ALA A 181 -14.46 -53.25 1.88
N ASP A 182 -15.44 -53.90 2.51
CA ASP A 182 -16.80 -54.03 1.98
C ASP A 182 -17.52 -52.66 1.93
N PHE A 183 -17.29 -51.78 2.90
CA PHE A 183 -17.84 -50.43 2.88
C PHE A 183 -17.25 -49.61 1.73
N MET A 184 -15.93 -49.63 1.55
CA MET A 184 -15.27 -48.96 0.43
C MET A 184 -15.74 -49.53 -0.92
N GLN A 185 -16.02 -50.83 -1.00
CA GLN A 185 -16.60 -51.46 -2.18
C GLN A 185 -18.02 -50.96 -2.45
N GLN A 186 -18.86 -50.80 -1.43
CA GLN A 186 -20.19 -50.21 -1.56
C GLN A 186 -20.12 -48.74 -1.98
N MET A 187 -19.19 -47.95 -1.44
CA MET A 187 -18.97 -46.56 -1.82
C MET A 187 -18.52 -46.39 -3.28
N ARG A 188 -18.00 -47.43 -3.93
CA ARG A 188 -17.75 -47.36 -5.38
C ARG A 188 -19.05 -47.32 -6.20
N SER A 189 -20.15 -47.87 -5.68
CA SER A 189 -21.48 -47.78 -6.30
C SER A 189 -22.00 -46.33 -6.27
N PRO A 190 -22.31 -45.72 -7.44
CA PRO A 190 -22.90 -44.38 -7.49
C PRO A 190 -24.25 -44.30 -6.75
N ALA A 191 -25.04 -45.37 -6.82
CA ALA A 191 -26.34 -45.45 -6.16
C ALA A 191 -26.19 -45.43 -4.64
N PHE A 192 -25.21 -46.17 -4.10
CA PHE A 192 -24.94 -46.18 -2.67
C PHE A 192 -24.43 -44.81 -2.17
N ARG A 193 -23.51 -44.16 -2.89
CA ARG A 193 -23.04 -42.81 -2.54
C ARG A 193 -24.16 -41.78 -2.48
N THR A 194 -25.02 -41.77 -3.51
CA THR A 194 -26.17 -40.86 -3.56
C THR A 194 -27.14 -41.12 -2.40
N ALA A 195 -27.34 -42.39 -2.03
CA ALA A 195 -28.18 -42.75 -0.89
C ALA A 195 -27.51 -42.40 0.45
N TRP A 196 -26.19 -42.53 0.55
CA TRP A 196 -25.38 -42.20 1.72
C TRP A 196 -25.41 -40.69 2.03
N GLU A 197 -25.22 -39.85 1.02
CA GLU A 197 -25.24 -38.38 1.14
C GLU A 197 -26.60 -37.84 1.58
N LYS A 198 -27.69 -38.57 1.31
CA LYS A 198 -29.05 -38.19 1.72
C LYS A 198 -29.42 -38.60 3.15
N LYS A 199 -28.62 -39.46 3.78
CA LYS A 199 -28.86 -39.92 5.16
C LYS A 199 -28.49 -38.81 6.13
N SER A 200 -29.32 -38.62 7.15
CA SER A 200 -28.96 -37.85 8.35
C SER A 200 -27.80 -38.51 9.10
N GLU A 201 -27.12 -37.77 9.96
CA GLU A 201 -26.03 -38.28 10.80
C GLU A 201 -26.47 -39.51 11.61
N ALA A 202 -27.66 -39.48 12.23
CA ALA A 202 -28.20 -40.61 12.98
C ALA A 202 -28.46 -41.87 12.13
N GLU A 203 -28.85 -41.69 10.86
CA GLU A 203 -29.06 -42.81 9.94
C GLU A 203 -27.74 -43.39 9.41
N GLN A 204 -26.73 -42.55 9.22
CA GLN A 204 -25.37 -42.99 8.87
C GLN A 204 -24.77 -43.80 10.02
N ASP A 205 -24.92 -43.32 11.27
CA ASP A 205 -24.46 -44.02 12.46
C ASP A 205 -25.15 -45.38 12.65
N ALA A 206 -26.48 -45.42 12.52
CA ALA A 206 -27.24 -46.66 12.60
C ALA A 206 -26.82 -47.67 11.53
N TYR A 207 -26.61 -47.19 10.29
CA TYR A 207 -26.08 -48.01 9.20
C TYR A 207 -24.70 -48.57 9.53
N MET A 208 -23.77 -47.72 9.97
CA MET A 208 -22.41 -48.15 10.32
C MET A 208 -22.42 -49.17 11.44
N GLN A 209 -23.26 -49.00 12.47
CA GLN A 209 -23.37 -49.97 13.55
C GLN A 209 -23.88 -51.33 13.05
N GLN A 210 -24.94 -51.34 12.23
CA GLN A 210 -25.45 -52.58 11.64
C GLN A 210 -24.42 -53.24 10.73
N PHE A 211 -23.73 -52.42 9.94
CA PHE A 211 -22.71 -52.85 8.99
C PHE A 211 -21.51 -53.47 9.72
N MET A 212 -21.02 -52.84 10.79
CA MET A 212 -19.93 -53.37 11.62
C MET A 212 -20.33 -54.69 12.29
N ARG A 213 -21.57 -54.80 12.80
CA ARG A 213 -22.10 -56.06 13.35
C ARG A 213 -22.13 -57.19 12.31
N LYS A 214 -22.50 -56.90 11.06
CA LYS A 214 -22.52 -57.88 9.95
C LYS A 214 -21.14 -58.50 9.71
N HIS A 215 -20.08 -57.73 9.94
CA HIS A 215 -18.69 -58.17 9.78
C HIS A 215 -18.08 -58.75 11.05
N GLY A 216 -18.88 -59.02 12.10
CA GLY A 216 -18.39 -59.60 13.35
C GLY A 216 -17.65 -58.61 14.26
N VAL A 217 -17.80 -57.31 13.98
CA VAL A 217 -17.29 -56.22 14.82
C VAL A 217 -18.41 -55.79 15.77
N SER A 218 -18.60 -56.55 16.86
CA SER A 218 -19.54 -56.20 17.92
C SER A 218 -19.00 -55.04 18.77
N GLU A 219 -19.89 -54.36 19.50
CA GLU A 219 -19.48 -53.31 20.44
C GLU A 219 -18.48 -53.82 21.48
N ALA A 220 -18.67 -55.04 21.99
CA ALA A 220 -17.73 -55.71 22.88
C ALA A 220 -16.36 -55.96 22.21
N ARG A 221 -16.34 -56.29 20.92
CA ARG A 221 -15.09 -56.46 20.16
C ARG A 221 -14.39 -55.11 19.92
N MET A 222 -15.14 -54.07 19.58
CA MET A 222 -14.61 -52.70 19.48
C MET A 222 -14.02 -52.23 20.80
N GLN A 223 -14.68 -52.53 21.93
CA GLN A 223 -14.15 -52.25 23.27
C GLN A 223 -12.87 -53.06 23.56
N ALA A 224 -12.82 -54.34 23.19
CA ALA A 224 -11.61 -55.15 23.33
C ALA A 224 -10.44 -54.63 22.48
N ILE A 225 -10.72 -54.19 21.25
CA ILE A 225 -9.73 -53.60 20.32
C ILE A 225 -9.26 -52.22 20.82
N GLY A 226 -10.17 -51.40 21.36
CA GLY A 226 -9.85 -50.13 22.01
C GLY A 226 -9.02 -50.30 23.28
N GLY A 227 -9.09 -51.48 23.91
CA GLY A 227 -8.63 -51.74 25.28
C GLY A 227 -9.63 -51.19 26.30
N ASN A 228 -9.49 -51.55 27.58
CA ASN A 228 -10.33 -51.06 28.69
C ASN A 228 -10.28 -49.54 28.92
N GLN A 229 -9.69 -48.78 28.00
CA GLN A 229 -9.91 -47.36 27.90
C GLN A 229 -11.31 -47.15 27.32
N HIS A 230 -12.34 -47.26 28.16
CA HIS A 230 -13.57 -46.55 27.86
C HIS A 230 -13.16 -45.10 27.67
N PRO A 231 -13.30 -44.50 26.47
CA PRO A 231 -13.18 -43.07 26.38
C PRO A 231 -14.24 -42.56 27.36
N ALA A 232 -13.79 -41.89 28.42
CA ALA A 232 -14.71 -41.17 29.28
C ALA A 232 -15.64 -40.41 28.34
N LYS A 233 -16.95 -40.47 28.58
CA LYS A 233 -17.93 -39.71 27.80
C LYS A 233 -17.61 -38.25 28.09
N LEU A 234 -16.64 -37.69 27.36
CA LEU A 234 -16.11 -36.38 27.60
C LEU A 234 -17.26 -35.43 27.32
N ALA A 235 -17.56 -34.55 28.27
CA ALA A 235 -18.52 -33.50 28.03
C ALA A 235 -18.12 -32.76 26.74
N PRO A 236 -19.10 -32.36 25.90
CA PRO A 236 -18.82 -31.59 24.69
C PRO A 236 -17.91 -30.42 25.01
N LEU A 237 -17.01 -30.09 24.08
CA LEU A 237 -16.00 -29.05 24.31
C LEU A 237 -16.70 -27.71 24.49
N VAL A 238 -16.32 -26.95 25.51
CA VAL A 238 -16.99 -25.66 25.79
C VAL A 238 -16.83 -24.70 24.61
N ALA A 239 -15.75 -24.88 23.83
CA ALA A 239 -15.46 -24.13 22.63
C ALA A 239 -16.18 -24.61 21.35
N THR A 240 -16.86 -25.76 21.34
CA THR A 240 -17.43 -26.34 20.10
C THR A 240 -18.33 -25.36 19.33
N PRO A 241 -19.31 -24.67 19.94
CA PRO A 241 -20.17 -23.73 19.22
C PRO A 241 -19.40 -22.56 18.61
N ALA A 242 -18.39 -22.04 19.33
CA ALA A 242 -17.56 -20.96 18.84
C ALA A 242 -16.64 -21.40 17.69
N LEU A 243 -16.12 -22.62 17.73
CA LEU A 243 -15.32 -23.18 16.63
C LEU A 243 -16.14 -23.40 15.37
N GLU A 244 -17.36 -23.93 15.51
CA GLU A 244 -18.28 -24.09 14.39
C GLU A 244 -18.66 -22.74 13.78
N ALA A 245 -18.99 -21.75 14.61
CA ALA A 245 -19.26 -20.39 14.16
C ALA A 245 -18.04 -19.74 13.49
N SER A 246 -16.82 -20.01 13.99
CA SER A 246 -15.57 -19.55 13.38
C SER A 246 -15.34 -20.17 12.01
N SER A 247 -15.56 -21.48 11.85
CA SER A 247 -15.45 -22.17 10.56
C SER A 247 -16.44 -21.60 9.54
N LYS A 248 -17.71 -21.45 9.92
CA LYS A 248 -18.75 -20.86 9.05
C LYS A 248 -18.40 -19.43 8.63
N MET A 249 -17.88 -18.63 9.56
CA MET A 249 -17.41 -17.27 9.26
C MET A 249 -16.24 -17.29 8.27
N ALA A 250 -15.24 -18.15 8.48
CA ALA A 250 -14.09 -18.29 7.60
C ALA A 250 -14.48 -18.76 6.19
N GLU A 251 -15.37 -19.75 6.09
CA GLU A 251 -15.95 -20.21 4.82
C GLU A 251 -16.69 -19.09 4.09
N ALA A 252 -17.50 -18.31 4.82
CA ALA A 252 -18.24 -17.18 4.25
C ALA A 252 -17.29 -16.10 3.70
N PHE A 253 -16.20 -15.78 4.40
CA PHE A 253 -15.20 -14.82 3.91
C PHE A 253 -14.40 -15.35 2.73
N ASN A 254 -14.00 -16.63 2.76
CA ASN A 254 -13.30 -17.26 1.63
C ASN A 254 -14.15 -17.26 0.37
N ALA A 255 -15.47 -17.50 0.48
CA ALA A 255 -16.40 -17.41 -0.64
C ALA A 255 -16.53 -15.99 -1.23
N GLU A 256 -16.18 -14.96 -0.47
CA GLU A 256 -16.34 -13.56 -0.86
C GLU A 256 -15.08 -12.91 -1.45
N MET A 257 -13.89 -13.46 -1.16
CA MET A 257 -12.62 -12.90 -1.64
C MET A 257 -12.54 -12.72 -3.17
N SER A 258 -13.29 -13.53 -3.94
CA SER A 258 -13.31 -13.45 -5.40
C SER A 258 -14.37 -12.52 -6.00
N GLY A 259 -15.26 -11.92 -5.19
CA GLY A 259 -16.48 -11.31 -5.73
C GLY A 259 -17.10 -10.16 -4.94
N ASN A 260 -16.42 -9.61 -3.93
CA ASN A 260 -17.00 -8.52 -3.14
C ASN A 260 -17.39 -7.34 -4.07
N ILE A 261 -18.56 -6.75 -3.79
CA ILE A 261 -19.19 -5.77 -4.69
C ILE A 261 -18.33 -4.51 -4.80
N PHE A 262 -17.67 -4.10 -3.70
CA PHE A 262 -16.83 -2.90 -3.68
C PHE A 262 -15.65 -3.01 -4.65
N THR A 263 -14.87 -4.09 -4.56
CA THR A 263 -13.72 -4.35 -5.43
C THR A 263 -14.15 -4.44 -6.89
N ARG A 264 -15.32 -5.01 -7.19
CA ARG A 264 -15.84 -5.02 -8.58
C ARG A 264 -16.14 -3.62 -9.10
N VAL A 265 -16.84 -2.79 -8.33
CA VAL A 265 -17.15 -1.40 -8.72
C VAL A 265 -15.85 -0.58 -8.86
N GLN A 266 -14.90 -0.76 -7.93
CA GLN A 266 -13.58 -0.10 -8.00
C GLN A 266 -12.80 -0.53 -9.25
N GLN A 267 -12.79 -1.82 -9.58
CA GLN A 267 -12.12 -2.34 -10.77
C GLN A 267 -12.76 -1.80 -12.06
N GLN A 268 -14.09 -1.71 -12.11
CA GLN A 268 -14.81 -1.10 -13.24
C GLN A 268 -14.42 0.38 -13.43
N LEU A 269 -14.37 1.17 -12.35
CA LEU A 269 -13.88 2.55 -12.39
C LEU A 269 -12.44 2.59 -12.93
N GLN A 270 -11.55 1.75 -12.41
CA GLN A 270 -10.15 1.72 -12.85
C GLN A 270 -10.02 1.36 -14.34
N THR A 271 -10.79 0.39 -14.82
CA THR A 271 -10.81 -0.01 -16.24
C THR A 271 -11.32 1.13 -17.13
N GLU A 272 -12.40 1.82 -16.74
CA GLU A 272 -12.91 2.96 -17.51
C GLU A 272 -11.93 4.15 -17.51
N LEU A 273 -11.22 4.40 -16.40
CA LEU A 273 -10.18 5.43 -16.31
C LEU A 273 -8.97 5.11 -17.21
N GLU A 274 -8.50 3.86 -17.22
CA GLU A 274 -7.38 3.47 -18.08
C GLU A 274 -7.76 3.55 -19.57
N ALA A 275 -8.96 3.08 -19.93
CA ALA A 275 -9.46 3.20 -21.30
C ALA A 275 -9.57 4.67 -21.74
N LEU A 276 -10.02 5.57 -20.85
CA LEU A 276 -10.08 7.00 -21.12
C LEU A 276 -8.67 7.58 -21.35
N LYS A 277 -7.68 7.17 -20.55
CA LYS A 277 -6.28 7.60 -20.68
C LYS A 277 -5.63 7.09 -21.97
N GLU A 278 -5.89 5.85 -22.37
CA GLU A 278 -5.44 5.32 -23.67
C GLU A 278 -6.03 6.13 -24.84
N GLN A 279 -7.32 6.48 -24.75
CA GLN A 279 -7.98 7.34 -25.73
C GLN A 279 -7.32 8.74 -25.80
N GLU A 280 -7.00 9.34 -24.65
CA GLU A 280 -6.29 10.62 -24.57
C GLU A 280 -4.93 10.54 -25.25
N HIS A 281 -4.12 9.52 -24.94
CA HIS A 281 -2.82 9.34 -25.56
C HIS A 281 -2.91 9.15 -27.08
N ALA A 282 -3.93 8.44 -27.56
CA ALA A 282 -4.15 8.27 -28.99
C ALA A 282 -4.52 9.60 -29.69
N GLN A 283 -5.39 10.40 -29.06
CA GLN A 283 -5.83 11.70 -29.61
C GLN A 283 -4.76 12.78 -29.49
N ALA A 284 -4.00 12.81 -28.39
CA ALA A 284 -2.92 13.77 -28.18
C ALA A 284 -1.83 13.68 -29.25
N ARG A 285 -1.56 12.48 -29.79
CA ARG A 285 -0.62 12.28 -30.92
C ARG A 285 -1.09 12.92 -32.23
N GLN A 286 -2.37 13.24 -32.36
CA GLN A 286 -2.94 13.86 -33.56
C GLN A 286 -3.07 15.38 -33.44
N LEU A 287 -2.86 15.93 -32.23
CA LEU A 287 -2.95 17.37 -32.02
C LEU A 287 -1.70 18.05 -32.60
N PRO A 288 -1.86 19.23 -33.21
CA PRO A 288 -0.71 20.05 -33.61
C PRO A 288 0.10 20.42 -32.37
N GLU A 289 1.42 20.57 -32.52
CA GLU A 289 2.26 21.13 -31.46
C GLU A 289 1.77 22.54 -31.12
N GLY A 290 1.42 22.78 -29.85
CA GLY A 290 1.06 24.09 -29.36
C GLY A 290 2.30 24.94 -29.25
N ARG A 291 2.64 25.64 -30.34
CA ARG A 291 3.75 26.58 -30.33
C ARG A 291 3.36 27.82 -29.52
N GLU A 292 4.34 28.42 -28.87
CA GLU A 292 4.18 29.72 -28.23
C GLU A 292 3.64 30.74 -29.26
N GLY A 293 2.66 31.55 -28.88
CA GLY A 293 1.99 32.49 -29.78
C GLY A 293 0.95 31.91 -30.73
N ASP A 294 0.96 30.60 -30.99
CA ASP A 294 -0.11 29.93 -31.73
C ASP A 294 -1.32 29.69 -30.81
N CYS A 295 -2.05 30.77 -30.51
CA CYS A 295 -3.22 30.69 -29.66
C CYS A 295 -4.29 29.72 -30.18
N ALA A 296 -4.39 29.51 -31.50
CA ALA A 296 -5.33 28.58 -32.08
C ALA A 296 -4.92 27.12 -31.81
N GLY A 297 -3.63 26.79 -32.00
CA GLY A 297 -3.06 25.49 -31.65
C GLY A 297 -3.14 25.20 -30.16
N GLN A 298 -2.71 26.13 -29.32
CA GLN A 298 -2.82 26.02 -27.85
C GLN A 298 -4.26 25.87 -27.39
N ARG A 299 -5.20 26.60 -28.01
CA ARG A 299 -6.63 26.46 -27.69
C ARG A 299 -7.15 25.06 -28.00
N LYS A 300 -6.76 24.47 -29.13
CA LYS A 300 -7.13 23.09 -29.48
C LYS A 300 -6.60 22.08 -28.45
N ILE A 301 -5.35 22.24 -27.99
CA ILE A 301 -4.76 21.39 -26.95
C ILE A 301 -5.51 21.56 -25.62
N TYR A 302 -5.77 22.81 -25.22
CA TYR A 302 -6.53 23.11 -24.01
C TYR A 302 -7.93 22.49 -24.08
N ASP A 303 -8.68 22.73 -25.16
CA ASP A 303 -10.04 22.22 -25.31
C ASP A 303 -10.06 20.68 -25.26
N HIS A 304 -9.06 20.01 -25.85
CA HIS A 304 -8.89 18.56 -25.74
C HIS A 304 -8.64 18.10 -24.30
N GLY A 305 -7.64 18.68 -23.61
CA GLY A 305 -7.35 18.35 -22.21
C GLY A 305 -8.52 18.65 -21.26
N HIS A 306 -9.25 19.73 -21.53
CA HIS A 306 -10.45 20.13 -20.81
C HIS A 306 -11.60 19.13 -21.03
N GLN A 307 -11.82 18.63 -22.26
CA GLN A 307 -12.78 17.56 -22.54
C GLN A 307 -12.41 16.26 -21.84
N PHE A 308 -11.13 15.88 -21.83
CA PHE A 308 -10.65 14.70 -21.11
C PHE A 308 -10.89 14.82 -19.61
N THR A 309 -10.51 15.95 -19.01
CA THR A 309 -10.72 16.24 -17.58
C THR A 309 -12.20 16.19 -17.23
N LYS A 310 -13.08 16.73 -18.08
CA LYS A 310 -14.55 16.62 -17.92
C LYS A 310 -15.00 15.15 -17.87
N ARG A 311 -14.56 14.33 -18.82
CA ARG A 311 -14.93 12.90 -18.86
C ARG A 311 -14.47 12.16 -17.61
N ARG A 312 -13.28 12.48 -17.09
CA ARG A 312 -12.79 11.93 -15.83
C ARG A 312 -13.66 12.35 -14.65
N LEU A 313 -14.04 13.63 -14.55
CA LEU A 313 -14.99 14.12 -13.55
C LEU A 313 -16.36 13.43 -13.66
N ASP A 314 -16.85 13.20 -14.88
CA ASP A 314 -18.11 12.50 -15.15
C ASP A 314 -18.04 11.03 -14.66
N LEU A 315 -16.92 10.33 -14.87
CA LEU A 315 -16.67 8.98 -14.34
C LEU A 315 -16.65 8.94 -12.81
N LEU A 316 -15.91 9.85 -12.19
CA LEU A 316 -15.86 9.95 -10.73
C LEU A 316 -17.27 10.20 -10.14
N THR A 317 -18.06 11.05 -10.78
CA THR A 317 -19.45 11.36 -10.40
C THR A 317 -20.36 10.14 -10.57
N LYS A 318 -20.20 9.38 -11.66
CA LYS A 318 -20.96 8.14 -11.94
C LYS A 318 -20.68 7.05 -10.89
N TYR A 319 -19.44 6.89 -10.45
CA TYR A 319 -19.03 5.77 -9.60
C TYR A 319 -19.11 6.03 -8.10
N LEU A 320 -19.05 7.29 -7.63
CA LEU A 320 -19.11 7.60 -6.20
C LEU A 320 -20.36 7.01 -5.49
N PRO A 321 -21.60 7.18 -6.00
CA PRO A 321 -22.78 6.60 -5.36
C PRO A 321 -22.76 5.06 -5.32
N GLN A 322 -22.17 4.43 -6.34
CA GLN A 322 -22.05 2.97 -6.43
C GLN A 322 -21.05 2.44 -5.40
N LEU A 323 -19.90 3.10 -5.25
CA LEU A 323 -18.90 2.78 -4.23
C LEU A 323 -19.47 2.94 -2.82
N ASN A 324 -20.22 4.00 -2.56
CA ASN A 324 -20.90 4.21 -1.27
C ASN A 324 -21.96 3.11 -0.98
N THR A 325 -22.75 2.73 -1.99
CA THR A 325 -23.74 1.64 -1.86
C THR A 325 -23.05 0.30 -1.60
N ALA A 326 -21.98 0.01 -2.34
CA ALA A 326 -21.17 -1.18 -2.16
C ALA A 326 -20.53 -1.23 -0.78
N TRP A 327 -19.99 -0.11 -0.28
CA TRP A 327 -19.41 -0.01 1.07
C TRP A 327 -20.44 -0.29 2.17
N ASN A 328 -21.63 0.31 2.10
CA ASN A 328 -22.71 0.08 3.07
C ASN A 328 -23.20 -1.38 3.07
N THR A 329 -23.33 -1.97 1.87
CA THR A 329 -23.69 -3.38 1.69
C THR A 329 -22.62 -4.28 2.32
N GLN A 330 -21.35 -4.01 2.03
CA GLN A 330 -20.21 -4.76 2.59
C GLN A 330 -20.18 -4.66 4.11
N LYS A 331 -20.31 -3.45 4.68
CA LYS A 331 -20.35 -3.25 6.13
C LYS A 331 -21.44 -4.09 6.79
N THR A 332 -22.66 -4.04 6.24
CA THR A 332 -23.81 -4.79 6.78
C THR A 332 -23.58 -6.29 6.72
N LEU A 333 -23.09 -6.79 5.58
CA LEU A 333 -22.80 -8.20 5.38
C LEU A 333 -21.70 -8.71 6.33
N LEU A 334 -20.60 -7.96 6.46
CA LEU A 334 -19.50 -8.31 7.36
C LEU A 334 -19.98 -8.37 8.82
N LYS A 335 -20.74 -7.36 9.28
CA LYS A 335 -21.33 -7.35 10.64
C LYS A 335 -22.22 -8.57 10.89
N ALA A 336 -23.07 -8.92 9.93
CA ALA A 336 -23.95 -10.09 10.06
C ALA A 336 -23.18 -11.42 10.13
N ARG A 337 -22.05 -11.53 9.42
CA ARG A 337 -21.20 -12.73 9.39
C ARG A 337 -20.35 -12.91 10.65
N VAL A 338 -19.85 -11.82 11.22
CA VAL A 338 -19.04 -11.89 12.45
C VAL A 338 -19.88 -12.08 13.71
N ALA A 339 -21.14 -11.62 13.71
CA ALA A 339 -21.98 -11.59 14.90
C ALA A 339 -22.18 -12.97 15.57
N PRO A 340 -22.45 -14.08 14.85
CA PRO A 340 -22.60 -15.40 15.48
C PRO A 340 -21.32 -15.86 16.18
N PHE A 341 -20.16 -15.70 15.54
CA PHE A 341 -18.88 -16.07 16.15
C PHE A 341 -18.59 -15.22 17.38
N GLN A 342 -18.80 -13.90 17.30
CA GLN A 342 -18.62 -13.01 18.44
C GLN A 342 -19.58 -13.35 19.60
N ALA A 343 -20.82 -13.73 19.31
CA ALA A 343 -21.80 -14.11 20.31
C ALA A 343 -21.44 -15.42 21.04
N GLU A 344 -20.94 -16.43 20.32
CA GLU A 344 -20.47 -17.66 20.95
C GLU A 344 -19.16 -17.42 21.72
N LEU A 345 -18.26 -16.62 21.16
CA LEU A 345 -17.03 -16.23 21.85
C LEU A 345 -17.35 -15.48 23.14
N ALA A 346 -18.38 -14.62 23.14
CA ALA A 346 -18.91 -13.90 24.30
C ALA A 346 -19.32 -14.80 25.47
N LYS A 347 -19.66 -16.07 25.22
CA LYS A 347 -20.05 -17.02 26.27
C LYS A 347 -18.85 -17.74 26.92
N ILE A 348 -17.69 -17.77 26.27
CA ILE A 348 -16.50 -18.49 26.74
C ILE A 348 -15.61 -17.59 27.60
N HIS A 349 -15.24 -18.04 28.80
CA HIS A 349 -14.21 -17.43 29.66
C HIS A 349 -12.87 -18.10 29.37
N TYR A 350 -11.99 -17.38 28.66
CA TYR A 350 -10.64 -17.86 28.38
C TYR A 350 -9.90 -18.21 29.68
N GLY A 351 -9.37 -19.43 29.76
CA GLY A 351 -8.60 -19.94 30.90
C GLY A 351 -9.43 -20.54 32.03
N ASP A 352 -10.68 -20.10 32.24
CA ASP A 352 -11.57 -20.67 33.27
C ASP A 352 -12.39 -21.84 32.70
N ASP A 353 -12.92 -21.68 31.48
CA ASP A 353 -13.75 -22.69 30.81
C ASP A 353 -12.92 -23.70 29.99
N ILE A 354 -11.71 -23.31 29.57
CA ILE A 354 -10.81 -24.15 28.74
C ILE A 354 -9.68 -24.68 29.63
N GLN A 355 -10.01 -25.71 30.41
CA GLN A 355 -9.06 -26.36 31.34
C GLN A 355 -8.38 -27.58 30.71
N ARG A 356 -9.04 -28.24 29.77
CA ARG A 356 -8.56 -29.52 29.23
C ARG A 356 -7.37 -29.31 28.30
N PRO A 357 -6.30 -30.11 28.42
CA PRO A 357 -5.13 -30.01 27.53
C PRO A 357 -5.49 -30.06 26.05
N GLU A 358 -6.47 -30.89 25.66
CA GLU A 358 -6.97 -30.98 24.30
C GLU A 358 -7.71 -29.72 23.83
N GLU A 359 -8.36 -28.97 24.75
CA GLU A 359 -9.06 -27.74 24.42
C GLU A 359 -8.12 -26.54 24.26
N LYS A 360 -6.92 -26.60 24.85
CA LYS A 360 -5.91 -25.54 24.70
C LYS A 360 -5.51 -25.32 23.25
N ASN A 361 -5.57 -26.38 22.43
CA ASN A 361 -5.29 -26.30 20.99
C ASN A 361 -6.34 -25.45 20.23
N PHE A 362 -7.54 -25.26 20.78
CA PHE A 362 -8.57 -24.43 20.15
C PHE A 362 -8.37 -22.94 20.37
N LEU A 363 -7.57 -22.52 21.37
CA LEU A 363 -7.29 -21.11 21.63
C LEU A 363 -6.66 -20.41 20.42
N SER A 364 -5.78 -21.09 19.67
CA SER A 364 -5.21 -20.53 18.43
C SER A 364 -6.26 -20.36 17.35
N THR A 365 -7.21 -21.28 17.24
CA THR A 365 -8.29 -21.22 16.24
C THR A 365 -9.25 -20.08 16.55
N LEU A 366 -9.64 -19.93 17.82
CA LEU A 366 -10.48 -18.81 18.28
C LEU A 366 -9.77 -17.45 18.09
N ALA A 367 -8.49 -17.36 18.44
CA ALA A 367 -7.67 -16.18 18.19
C ALA A 367 -7.55 -15.87 16.69
N GLY A 368 -7.36 -16.89 15.85
CA GLY A 368 -7.35 -16.77 14.39
C GLY A 368 -8.68 -16.24 13.84
N GLY A 369 -9.80 -16.71 14.39
CA GLY A 369 -11.13 -16.16 14.09
C GLY A 369 -11.23 -14.66 14.42
N GLN A 370 -10.74 -14.23 15.58
CA GLN A 370 -10.76 -12.80 15.94
C GLN A 370 -9.81 -11.96 15.06
N GLN A 371 -8.63 -12.47 14.71
CA GLN A 371 -7.72 -11.82 13.76
C GLN A 371 -8.38 -11.65 12.39
N LEU A 372 -9.12 -12.66 11.93
CA LEU A 372 -9.87 -12.60 10.69
C LEU A 372 -10.94 -11.50 10.73
N MET A 373 -11.68 -11.36 11.84
CA MET A 373 -12.63 -10.26 12.04
C MET A 373 -11.95 -8.88 11.99
N LEU A 374 -10.80 -8.71 12.66
CA LEU A 374 -10.04 -7.45 12.62
C LEU A 374 -9.59 -7.11 11.19
N GLY A 375 -9.14 -8.11 10.43
CA GLY A 375 -8.81 -7.95 9.02
C GLY A 375 -9.97 -7.42 8.18
N GLN A 376 -11.21 -7.85 8.46
CA GLN A 376 -12.40 -7.34 7.78
C GLN A 376 -12.72 -5.88 8.15
N VAL A 377 -12.51 -5.47 9.41
CA VAL A 377 -12.64 -4.05 9.81
C VAL A 377 -11.58 -3.19 9.10
N GLN A 378 -10.33 -3.68 9.05
CA GLN A 378 -9.23 -2.99 8.36
C GLN A 378 -9.51 -2.84 6.86
N GLN A 379 -10.06 -3.86 6.21
CA GLN A 379 -10.44 -3.82 4.81
C GLN A 379 -11.54 -2.76 4.56
N LEU A 380 -12.57 -2.72 5.41
CA LEU A 380 -13.63 -1.71 5.31
C LEU A 380 -13.11 -0.29 5.55
N LEU A 381 -12.12 -0.14 6.43
CA LEU A 381 -11.39 1.11 6.65
C LEU A 381 -10.63 1.53 5.38
N GLY A 382 -9.92 0.60 4.74
CA GLY A 382 -9.25 0.83 3.46
C GLY A 382 -10.20 1.31 2.37
N TYR A 383 -11.39 0.69 2.26
CA TYR A 383 -12.42 1.10 1.31
C TYR A 383 -12.95 2.52 1.56
N SER A 384 -13.20 2.87 2.82
CA SER A 384 -13.61 4.24 3.16
C SER A 384 -12.51 5.25 2.80
N SER A 385 -11.25 4.94 3.14
CA SER A 385 -10.10 5.80 2.81
C SER A 385 -9.97 6.05 1.31
N ALA A 386 -10.13 5.02 0.49
CA ALA A 386 -10.07 5.14 -0.96
C ALA A 386 -11.13 6.11 -1.52
N ILE A 387 -12.35 6.11 -0.95
CA ILE A 387 -13.39 7.06 -1.38
C ILE A 387 -13.04 8.51 -0.98
N TYR A 388 -12.39 8.73 0.17
CA TYR A 388 -11.88 10.06 0.54
C TYR A 388 -10.79 10.56 -0.42
N ASP A 389 -9.94 9.65 -0.92
CA ASP A 389 -8.93 9.99 -1.92
C ASP A 389 -9.56 10.36 -3.27
N LEU A 390 -10.59 9.64 -3.70
CA LEU A 390 -11.39 10.01 -4.86
C LEU A 390 -12.04 11.38 -4.70
N ASN A 391 -12.51 11.74 -3.50
CA ASN A 391 -13.05 13.08 -3.23
C ASN A 391 -11.98 14.16 -3.43
N LYS A 392 -10.77 13.95 -2.91
CA LYS A 392 -9.66 14.89 -3.12
C LYS A 392 -9.31 15.02 -4.60
N GLU A 393 -9.12 13.89 -5.29
CA GLU A 393 -8.81 13.86 -6.71
C GLU A 393 -9.86 14.61 -7.54
N TYR A 394 -11.14 14.42 -7.23
CA TYR A 394 -12.22 15.14 -7.90
C TYR A 394 -12.06 16.67 -7.82
N PHE A 395 -11.74 17.23 -6.65
CA PHE A 395 -11.57 18.68 -6.53
C PHE A 395 -10.26 19.19 -7.12
N ASP A 396 -9.19 18.41 -7.08
CA ASP A 396 -7.95 18.75 -7.77
C ASP A 396 -8.21 18.83 -9.30
N LEU A 397 -8.93 17.85 -9.86
CA LEU A 397 -9.37 17.85 -11.26
C LEU A 397 -10.37 18.97 -11.57
N LYS A 398 -11.32 19.23 -10.68
CA LYS A 398 -12.32 20.30 -10.86
C LYS A 398 -11.66 21.67 -10.88
N THR A 399 -10.65 21.88 -10.03
CA THR A 399 -9.84 23.10 -10.03
C THR A 399 -9.12 23.26 -11.36
N ALA A 400 -8.50 22.20 -11.89
CA ALA A 400 -7.85 22.23 -13.21
C ALA A 400 -8.85 22.47 -14.35
N TYR A 401 -10.04 21.85 -14.29
CA TYR A 401 -11.11 22.04 -15.26
C TYR A 401 -11.63 23.48 -15.27
N ASP A 402 -11.81 24.09 -14.10
CA ASP A 402 -12.32 25.45 -13.96
C ASP A 402 -11.29 26.53 -14.34
N GLN A 403 -10.02 26.16 -14.55
CA GLN A 403 -9.03 27.12 -15.04
C GLN A 403 -9.38 27.55 -16.47
N PRO A 404 -9.66 28.84 -16.72
CA PRO A 404 -10.00 29.30 -18.06
C PRO A 404 -8.81 29.16 -18.99
N PHE A 405 -9.08 28.94 -20.28
CA PHE A 405 -8.06 29.01 -21.31
C PHE A 405 -7.34 30.36 -21.25
N LYS A 406 -6.02 30.32 -21.12
CA LYS A 406 -5.13 31.46 -21.31
C LYS A 406 -4.14 31.08 -22.40
N CYS A 407 -4.12 31.84 -23.49
CA CYS A 407 -3.08 31.68 -24.48
C CYS A 407 -1.75 32.14 -23.87
N GLU A 408 -0.72 31.30 -23.98
CA GLU A 408 0.65 31.72 -23.82
C GLU A 408 1.02 32.59 -25.03
N GLU A 409 0.97 33.91 -24.79
CA GLU A 409 1.40 34.93 -25.73
C GLU A 409 2.90 34.81 -26.02
N LEU A 410 3.40 35.56 -27.01
CA LEU A 410 4.79 35.52 -27.43
C LEU A 410 5.69 36.35 -26.50
N VAL A 411 6.69 35.72 -25.88
CA VAL A 411 7.70 36.41 -25.04
C VAL A 411 8.80 37.00 -25.91
N CYS A 412 8.72 38.29 -26.27
CA CYS A 412 9.63 38.87 -27.26
C CYS A 412 10.04 40.32 -26.97
N PHE A 413 11.01 40.80 -27.76
CA PHE A 413 11.53 42.16 -27.75
C PHE A 413 11.40 42.83 -29.12
N PRO A 414 11.26 44.16 -29.20
CA PRO A 414 11.34 44.87 -30.46
C PRO A 414 12.75 44.81 -31.06
N LEU A 415 12.86 45.03 -32.38
CA LEU A 415 14.11 44.88 -33.15
C LEU A 415 15.33 45.62 -32.60
N TYR A 416 15.12 46.73 -31.89
CA TYR A 416 16.18 47.60 -31.37
C TYR A 416 16.70 47.17 -29.98
N ALA A 417 16.07 46.19 -29.33
CA ALA A 417 16.49 45.72 -28.02
C ALA A 417 17.95 45.23 -28.05
N ARG A 418 18.72 45.56 -27.02
CA ARG A 418 20.18 45.42 -27.02
C ARG A 418 20.60 44.21 -26.20
N VAL A 419 21.19 43.20 -26.83
CA VAL A 419 21.68 41.97 -26.20
C VAL A 419 23.14 42.14 -25.83
N ALA A 420 23.50 41.78 -24.60
CA ALA A 420 24.87 41.90 -24.10
C ALA A 420 25.75 40.75 -24.60
N LEU A 421 26.97 41.08 -25.05
CA LEU A 421 27.98 40.13 -25.54
C LEU A 421 29.14 39.96 -24.54
N PRO A 422 29.89 38.85 -24.57
CA PRO A 422 31.00 38.61 -23.63
C PRO A 422 32.13 39.65 -23.66
N ASN A 423 32.27 40.39 -24.75
CA ASN A 423 33.28 41.45 -24.90
C ASN A 423 32.81 42.82 -24.35
N GLY A 424 31.69 42.87 -23.64
CA GLY A 424 31.11 44.09 -23.08
C GLY A 424 30.38 44.97 -24.10
N ARG A 425 30.35 44.59 -25.39
CA ARG A 425 29.53 45.27 -26.39
C ARG A 425 28.10 44.80 -26.29
N GLU A 426 27.18 45.65 -26.76
CA GLU A 426 25.80 45.27 -26.99
C GLU A 426 25.47 45.30 -28.48
N VAL A 427 24.62 44.37 -28.91
CA VAL A 427 24.15 44.28 -30.30
C VAL A 427 22.63 44.27 -30.33
N SER A 428 22.01 44.84 -31.36
CA SER A 428 20.54 44.74 -31.50
C SER A 428 20.14 43.27 -31.72
N ILE A 429 19.04 42.84 -31.09
CA ILE A 429 18.56 41.46 -31.10
C ILE A 429 18.30 40.94 -32.53
N SER A 430 17.88 41.81 -33.45
CA SER A 430 17.66 41.46 -34.86
C SER A 430 18.94 41.13 -35.64
N LYS A 431 20.13 41.44 -35.07
CA LYS A 431 21.44 41.09 -35.64
C LYS A 431 22.05 39.83 -35.04
N VAL A 432 21.51 39.32 -33.94
CA VAL A 432 21.95 38.07 -33.33
C VAL A 432 21.53 36.90 -34.21
N ARG A 433 22.34 35.84 -34.28
CA ARG A 433 22.08 34.62 -35.06
C ARG A 433 22.26 33.37 -34.19
N PRO A 434 21.58 32.25 -34.52
CA PRO A 434 21.92 30.96 -33.93
C PRO A 434 23.42 30.65 -34.10
N GLY A 435 24.06 30.21 -33.02
CA GLY A 435 25.50 29.99 -32.95
C GLY A 435 26.28 31.14 -32.31
N ASP A 436 25.74 32.36 -32.29
CA ASP A 436 26.37 33.50 -31.60
C ASP A 436 26.46 33.24 -30.09
N VAL A 437 27.41 33.90 -29.43
CA VAL A 437 27.60 33.82 -27.98
C VAL A 437 27.19 35.13 -27.35
N VAL A 438 26.27 35.06 -26.40
CA VAL A 438 25.75 36.19 -25.62
C VAL A 438 26.05 35.98 -24.14
N LEU A 439 25.78 36.97 -23.30
CA LEU A 439 25.85 36.79 -21.85
C LEU A 439 24.54 36.21 -21.30
N GLY A 440 24.67 35.16 -20.51
CA GLY A 440 23.63 34.57 -19.68
C GLY A 440 24.06 34.53 -18.21
N TYR A 441 23.24 33.87 -17.39
CA TYR A 441 23.39 33.75 -15.96
C TYR A 441 23.22 32.29 -15.55
N ASP A 442 24.20 31.79 -14.79
CA ASP A 442 24.12 30.49 -14.16
C ASP A 442 23.60 30.66 -12.73
N ALA A 443 22.36 30.22 -12.49
CA ALA A 443 21.70 30.33 -11.19
C ALA A 443 22.36 29.46 -10.11
N GLN A 444 23.12 28.42 -10.47
CA GLN A 444 23.82 27.58 -9.50
C GLN A 444 25.07 28.28 -8.97
N THR A 445 25.82 28.94 -9.85
CA THR A 445 27.06 29.62 -9.47
C THR A 445 26.86 31.09 -9.13
N GLY A 446 25.71 31.66 -9.49
CA GLY A 446 25.39 33.07 -9.32
C GLY A 446 26.22 33.98 -10.23
N ARG A 447 26.78 33.45 -11.33
CA ARG A 447 27.74 34.16 -12.19
C ARG A 447 27.17 34.42 -13.57
N VAL A 448 27.64 35.51 -14.17
CA VAL A 448 27.47 35.76 -15.61
C VAL A 448 28.36 34.80 -16.37
N VAL A 449 27.79 34.11 -17.36
CA VAL A 449 28.47 33.11 -18.18
C VAL A 449 28.18 33.36 -19.66
N PRO A 450 29.15 33.14 -20.57
CA PRO A 450 28.86 33.09 -21.99
C PRO A 450 27.89 31.93 -22.28
N THR A 451 26.86 32.16 -23.09
CA THR A 451 25.91 31.13 -23.52
C THR A 451 25.68 31.21 -25.03
N ARG A 452 25.54 30.06 -25.69
CA ARG A 452 25.27 30.03 -27.13
C ARG A 452 23.77 30.24 -27.39
N VAL A 453 23.47 31.02 -28.41
CA VAL A 453 22.12 31.12 -28.98
C VAL A 453 21.83 29.86 -29.79
N VAL A 454 20.86 29.06 -29.34
CA VAL A 454 20.45 27.83 -30.03
C VAL A 454 19.38 28.10 -31.10
N ARG A 455 18.57 29.15 -30.92
CA ARG A 455 17.49 29.52 -31.83
C ARG A 455 17.19 31.02 -31.73
N LEU A 456 16.79 31.61 -32.85
CA LEU A 456 16.24 32.97 -32.92
C LEU A 456 14.78 32.84 -33.35
N ASP A 457 13.87 33.26 -32.48
CA ASP A 457 12.45 33.32 -32.76
C ASP A 457 12.12 34.71 -33.31
N ILE A 458 11.43 34.77 -34.45
CA ILE A 458 11.01 36.00 -35.12
C ILE A 458 9.51 35.90 -35.36
N HIS A 459 8.77 36.91 -34.93
CA HIS A 459 7.32 36.98 -35.09
C HIS A 459 6.94 38.29 -35.79
N ASP A 460 6.31 38.17 -36.96
CA ASP A 460 5.95 39.26 -37.87
C ASP A 460 4.54 39.14 -38.46
N ASP A 461 3.69 38.28 -37.89
CA ASP A 461 2.32 37.99 -38.32
C ASP A 461 1.30 39.08 -37.91
N LYS A 462 1.62 39.90 -36.90
CA LYS A 462 0.77 40.98 -36.39
C LYS A 462 1.57 42.04 -35.64
N ALA A 463 0.91 43.15 -35.28
CA ALA A 463 1.46 44.12 -34.36
C ALA A 463 1.35 43.61 -32.91
N TYR A 464 2.48 43.63 -32.19
CA TYR A 464 2.61 43.13 -30.82
C TYR A 464 2.57 44.26 -29.80
N PRO A 465 1.69 44.21 -28.78
CA PRO A 465 1.71 45.19 -27.71
C PRO A 465 3.02 45.11 -26.93
N LEU A 466 3.50 46.27 -26.49
CA LEU A 466 4.74 46.40 -25.73
C LEU A 466 4.49 47.09 -24.39
N VAL A 467 5.31 46.73 -23.41
CA VAL A 467 5.50 47.45 -22.15
C VAL A 467 6.93 47.98 -22.10
N GLN A 468 7.12 49.14 -21.46
CA GLN A 468 8.42 49.70 -21.13
C GLN A 468 8.60 49.62 -19.62
N LEU A 469 9.74 49.04 -19.22
CA LEU A 469 10.20 48.98 -17.84
C LEU A 469 11.28 50.04 -17.64
N THR A 470 11.17 50.82 -16.57
CA THR A 470 12.22 51.75 -16.13
C THR A 470 12.86 51.17 -14.87
N ILE A 471 14.15 50.85 -14.95
CA ILE A 471 14.87 50.06 -13.95
C ILE A 471 15.99 50.89 -13.33
N GLY A 472 16.11 50.85 -12.01
CA GLY A 472 17.03 51.70 -11.25
C GLY A 472 16.46 53.09 -10.97
N ALA A 473 17.26 53.96 -10.36
CA ALA A 473 16.77 55.23 -9.83
C ALA A 473 16.35 56.21 -10.95
N PRO A 474 15.18 56.86 -10.83
CA PRO A 474 14.76 57.91 -11.76
C PRO A 474 15.86 58.98 -11.94
N GLN A 475 15.98 59.55 -13.15
CA GLN A 475 17.05 60.51 -13.44
C GLN A 475 17.07 61.73 -12.51
N VAL A 476 15.95 62.09 -11.89
CA VAL A 476 15.90 63.17 -10.88
C VAL A 476 16.77 62.90 -9.64
N TYR A 477 17.16 61.64 -9.41
CA TYR A 477 18.08 61.25 -8.34
C TYR A 477 19.49 60.93 -8.86
N ALA A 478 19.73 60.97 -10.18
CA ALA A 478 21.04 60.75 -10.76
C ALA A 478 21.98 61.90 -10.36
N GLY A 479 23.07 61.57 -9.66
CA GLY A 479 24.04 62.54 -9.16
C GLY A 479 23.89 62.90 -7.68
N LEU A 480 22.84 62.45 -6.99
CA LEU A 480 22.80 62.49 -5.53
C LEU A 480 23.67 61.36 -4.98
N LEU A 481 24.54 61.68 -4.03
CA LEU A 481 25.30 60.67 -3.28
C LEU A 481 24.37 60.05 -2.23
N PRO A 482 24.06 58.74 -2.29
CA PRO A 482 23.43 58.07 -1.16
C PRO A 482 24.40 58.08 0.03
N ALA A 483 23.87 57.87 1.24
CA ALA A 483 24.65 57.82 2.49
C ALA A 483 25.78 56.75 2.51
N GLY A 484 25.92 55.92 1.45
CA GLY A 484 26.98 54.94 1.24
C GLY A 484 27.98 55.25 0.12
N GLY A 485 27.97 56.45 -0.49
CA GLY A 485 29.05 56.91 -1.39
C GLY A 485 29.11 56.33 -2.81
N HIS A 486 28.13 55.52 -3.24
CA HIS A 486 28.05 55.02 -4.61
C HIS A 486 27.08 55.88 -5.44
N ALA A 487 27.55 56.49 -6.53
CA ALA A 487 26.68 57.22 -7.43
C ALA A 487 25.56 56.31 -7.98
N TYR A 488 24.31 56.80 -7.96
CA TYR A 488 23.19 56.10 -8.58
C TYR A 488 23.48 55.86 -10.06
N LYS A 489 23.31 54.62 -10.52
CA LYS A 489 23.29 54.34 -11.95
C LYS A 489 22.07 55.00 -12.58
N PRO A 490 22.22 55.61 -13.77
CA PRO A 490 21.08 56.16 -14.49
C PRO A 490 20.06 55.05 -14.77
N ALA A 491 18.78 55.40 -14.70
CA ALA A 491 17.70 54.48 -15.03
C ALA A 491 17.91 53.87 -16.43
N THR A 492 17.66 52.57 -16.53
CA THR A 492 17.68 51.85 -17.80
C THR A 492 16.25 51.59 -18.24
N GLU A 493 15.96 51.92 -19.50
CA GLU A 493 14.66 51.68 -20.11
C GLU A 493 14.72 50.44 -21.01
N LEU A 494 13.78 49.53 -20.82
CA LEU A 494 13.69 48.31 -21.61
C LEU A 494 12.26 48.06 -22.07
N THR A 495 12.10 47.91 -23.39
CA THR A 495 10.79 47.62 -24.02
C THR A 495 10.71 46.16 -24.41
N MET A 496 9.59 45.49 -24.11
CA MET A 496 9.34 44.07 -24.41
C MET A 496 7.84 43.78 -24.48
N THR A 497 7.44 42.56 -24.87
CA THR A 497 6.03 42.15 -24.77
C THR A 497 5.60 41.99 -23.29
N PRO A 498 4.33 42.26 -22.95
CA PRO A 498 3.80 42.19 -21.58
C PRO A 498 4.17 40.91 -20.82
N ASN A 499 4.16 39.77 -21.51
CA ASN A 499 4.35 38.46 -20.91
C ASN A 499 5.83 38.03 -20.78
N HIS A 500 6.79 38.84 -21.22
CA HIS A 500 8.19 38.44 -21.23
C HIS A 500 8.73 38.17 -19.81
N PRO A 501 9.36 37.02 -19.53
CA PRO A 501 9.78 36.64 -18.18
C PRO A 501 11.05 37.39 -17.76
N ILE A 502 10.98 38.03 -16.60
CA ILE A 502 12.09 38.73 -15.95
C ILE A 502 12.50 37.96 -14.70
N LEU A 503 13.81 37.74 -14.53
CA LEU A 503 14.33 37.07 -13.34
C LEU A 503 14.48 38.09 -12.19
N THR A 504 13.77 37.81 -11.12
CA THR A 504 13.88 38.53 -9.85
C THR A 504 15.08 38.05 -9.04
N ARG A 505 15.48 38.82 -8.03
CA ARG A 505 16.54 38.45 -7.08
C ARG A 505 16.35 37.09 -6.42
N ASP A 506 15.10 36.74 -6.13
CA ASP A 506 14.75 35.47 -5.46
C ASP A 506 14.71 34.28 -6.44
N GLY A 507 15.09 34.49 -7.71
CA GLY A 507 15.09 33.47 -8.76
C GLY A 507 13.71 33.17 -9.34
N GLN A 508 12.67 33.94 -8.97
CA GLN A 508 11.36 33.82 -9.62
C GLN A 508 11.39 34.47 -11.01
N GLN A 509 10.69 33.86 -11.97
CA GLN A 509 10.42 34.46 -13.27
C GLN A 509 9.02 35.10 -13.24
N LEU A 510 8.96 36.43 -13.24
CA LEU A 510 7.70 37.18 -13.31
C LEU A 510 7.51 37.74 -14.71
N ARG A 511 6.26 37.85 -15.18
CA ARG A 511 5.97 38.54 -16.44
C ARG A 511 6.25 40.03 -16.30
N ALA A 512 6.67 40.68 -17.38
CA ALA A 512 6.89 42.13 -17.40
C ALA A 512 5.65 42.94 -16.98
N ASP A 513 4.45 42.46 -17.28
CA ASP A 513 3.15 43.04 -16.89
C ASP A 513 2.65 42.62 -15.50
N GLU A 514 3.37 41.74 -14.81
CA GLU A 514 3.11 41.36 -13.42
C GLU A 514 4.09 42.00 -12.44
N LEU A 515 5.25 42.46 -12.93
CA LEU A 515 6.23 43.20 -12.13
C LEU A 515 5.62 44.49 -11.55
N ARG A 516 5.85 44.70 -10.26
CA ARG A 516 5.43 45.87 -9.50
C ARG A 516 6.61 46.80 -9.26
N PRO A 517 6.38 48.12 -9.15
CA PRO A 517 7.41 49.03 -8.67
C PRO A 517 7.98 48.55 -7.33
N SER A 518 9.29 48.67 -7.16
CA SER A 518 10.09 48.12 -6.06
C SER A 518 10.40 46.62 -6.11
N ASP A 519 9.92 45.86 -7.09
CA ASP A 519 10.36 44.47 -7.27
C ASP A 519 11.86 44.43 -7.61
N ASP A 520 12.61 43.61 -6.87
CA ASP A 520 14.05 43.42 -7.03
C ASP A 520 14.35 42.53 -8.26
N VAL A 521 15.04 43.07 -9.25
CA VAL A 521 15.44 42.41 -10.49
C VAL A 521 16.96 42.32 -10.64
N LEU A 522 17.43 41.38 -11.45
CA LEU A 522 18.84 41.13 -11.67
C LEU A 522 19.35 41.91 -12.90
N GLN A 523 20.35 42.78 -12.69
CA GLN A 523 20.96 43.61 -13.73
C GLN A 523 22.47 43.33 -13.85
N LEU A 524 23.00 43.46 -15.06
CA LEU A 524 24.41 43.40 -15.38
C LEU A 524 25.11 44.70 -14.93
N SER A 525 26.20 44.56 -14.19
CA SER A 525 27.07 45.67 -13.80
C SER A 525 28.18 45.91 -14.84
N ALA A 526 28.93 47.01 -14.69
CA ALA A 526 29.99 47.41 -15.62
C ALA A 526 31.16 46.42 -15.72
N GLN A 527 31.27 45.44 -14.83
CA GLN A 527 32.35 44.44 -14.77
C GLN A 527 31.86 43.00 -14.90
N THR A 528 30.80 42.75 -15.67
CA THR A 528 30.21 41.40 -15.84
C THR A 528 29.72 40.75 -14.53
N ALA A 529 29.56 41.52 -13.45
CA ALA A 529 28.91 41.04 -12.24
C ALA A 529 27.40 41.24 -12.36
N VAL A 530 26.62 40.44 -11.64
CA VAL A 530 25.18 40.68 -11.48
C VAL A 530 24.98 41.47 -10.20
N GLU A 531 24.14 42.49 -10.27
CA GLU A 531 23.67 43.26 -9.12
C GLU A 531 22.14 43.21 -9.05
N THR A 532 21.61 43.46 -7.86
CA THR A 532 20.18 43.67 -7.66
C THR A 532 19.87 45.16 -7.82
N THR A 533 18.83 45.44 -8.59
CA THR A 533 18.21 46.76 -8.73
C THR A 533 16.70 46.59 -8.62
N HIS A 534 15.93 47.68 -8.66
CA HIS A 534 14.47 47.62 -8.57
C HIS A 534 13.81 48.17 -9.83
N LEU A 535 12.59 47.69 -10.11
CA LEU A 535 11.70 48.35 -11.03
C LEU A 535 11.23 49.69 -10.44
N SER A 536 11.41 50.79 -11.17
CA SER A 536 10.91 52.10 -10.78
C SER A 536 9.53 52.39 -11.38
N ASP A 537 9.35 52.07 -12.66
CA ASP A 537 8.09 52.34 -13.36
C ASP A 537 7.82 51.31 -14.47
N ARG A 538 6.54 51.19 -14.83
CA ARG A 538 6.05 50.33 -15.90
C ARG A 538 4.91 51.02 -16.64
N GLN A 539 5.07 51.19 -17.95
CA GLN A 539 4.07 51.82 -18.80
C GLN A 539 3.86 51.06 -20.11
N ALA A 540 2.70 51.29 -20.76
CA ALA A 540 2.46 50.80 -22.11
C ALA A 540 3.38 51.51 -23.11
N ALA A 541 3.93 50.78 -24.08
CA ALA A 541 4.94 51.27 -25.01
C ALA A 541 4.53 51.09 -26.49
N GLY A 542 3.23 51.16 -26.76
CA GLY A 542 2.68 51.01 -28.11
C GLY A 542 2.77 49.57 -28.63
N THR A 543 3.07 49.43 -29.92
CA THR A 543 3.18 48.11 -30.59
C THR A 543 4.39 48.02 -31.52
N ALA A 544 4.96 46.83 -31.71
CA ALA A 544 5.95 46.55 -32.76
C ALA A 544 5.41 45.57 -33.80
N PRO A 545 5.64 45.80 -35.11
CA PRO A 545 5.21 44.88 -36.17
C PRO A 545 6.05 43.60 -36.24
N ILE A 546 7.29 43.64 -35.73
CA ILE A 546 8.20 42.50 -35.68
C ILE A 546 8.85 42.47 -34.31
N VAL A 547 8.81 41.31 -33.67
CA VAL A 547 9.44 41.05 -32.37
C VAL A 547 10.32 39.81 -32.42
N TYR A 548 11.32 39.75 -31.53
CA TYR A 548 12.39 38.76 -31.51
C TYR A 548 12.55 38.15 -30.12
N ASN A 549 12.89 36.86 -30.04
CA ASN A 549 13.33 36.21 -28.82
C ASN A 549 14.57 35.34 -29.11
N LEU A 550 15.47 35.22 -28.13
CA LEU A 550 16.61 34.31 -28.24
C LEU A 550 16.36 33.10 -27.38
N ARG A 551 16.61 31.90 -27.90
CA ARG A 551 16.78 30.69 -27.10
C ARG A 551 18.26 30.47 -26.84
N THR A 552 18.63 30.29 -25.59
CA THR A 552 20.03 30.12 -25.16
C THR A 552 20.22 28.82 -24.39
N GLU A 553 21.43 28.29 -24.37
CA GLU A 553 21.75 27.05 -23.62
C GLU A 553 21.46 27.19 -22.12
N THR A 554 21.63 28.39 -21.56
CA THR A 554 21.35 28.67 -20.13
C THR A 554 19.89 28.95 -19.83
N GLY A 555 19.01 29.06 -20.83
CA GLY A 555 17.60 29.40 -20.61
C GLY A 555 17.36 30.86 -20.19
N ASN A 556 18.37 31.73 -20.30
CA ASN A 556 18.29 33.16 -20.00
C ASN A 556 19.41 33.95 -20.73
N TYR A 557 19.26 35.27 -20.80
CA TYR A 557 20.27 36.18 -21.36
C TYR A 557 20.06 37.62 -20.87
N PHE A 558 21.01 38.52 -21.16
CA PHE A 558 20.90 39.93 -20.78
C PHE A 558 20.45 40.82 -21.95
N VAL A 559 19.40 41.62 -21.72
CA VAL A 559 18.88 42.62 -22.67
C VAL A 559 18.78 44.00 -22.00
N GLY A 560 19.44 45.02 -22.55
CA GLY A 560 19.56 46.32 -21.90
C GLY A 560 20.15 46.20 -20.50
N GLY A 561 21.08 45.26 -20.31
CA GLY A 561 21.62 44.90 -19.00
C GLY A 561 20.67 44.17 -18.05
N LEU A 562 19.38 43.96 -18.35
CA LEU A 562 18.46 43.20 -17.49
C LEU A 562 18.52 41.70 -17.79
N LEU A 563 18.49 40.85 -16.76
CA LEU A 563 18.41 39.39 -16.92
C LEU A 563 16.97 38.96 -17.25
N VAL A 564 16.81 38.36 -18.43
CA VAL A 564 15.52 37.91 -18.95
C VAL A 564 15.55 36.41 -19.23
N GLY A 565 14.40 35.74 -19.10
CA GLY A 565 14.27 34.33 -19.42
C GLY A 565 14.12 34.10 -20.93
N SER A 566 14.70 33.03 -21.47
CA SER A 566 14.51 32.63 -22.87
C SER A 566 13.43 31.55 -23.04
N LYS A 567 12.42 31.58 -22.18
CA LYS A 567 11.35 30.57 -22.10
C LYS A 567 10.53 30.48 -23.36
#